data_AF-A0A2S2NGZ3-F1
#
_entry.id   AF-A0A2S2NGZ3-F1
#
_cell.length_a   1.000
_cell.length_b   1.000
_cell.length_c   1.000
_cell.angle_alpha   90.00
_cell.angle_beta   90.00
_cell.angle_gamma   90.00
#
_symmetry.space_group_name_H-M   'P 1'
#
loop_
_entity.id
_entity.type
_entity.pdbx_description
1 polymer ?
#
loop_
_entity_poly.entity_id
_entity_poly.type
_entity_poly.pdbx_seq_one_letter_code
_entity_poly.pdbx_strand_id
1 'polypeptide(L)'
;MCDVASEVAKNHLDDDGNNSWPELLNFLFQCANFPSNDMKDSALIMLTNVPGVFGNKQSRYLVAIKQLFQQSINVPDSNVQVKAVKAICVFILHHDRVTEIQKHFTDLLPNMMRIINESLIAEEDDCLIKLLVGLAEKAPVFLRSQLSNIVEMCLRVI
;
A
#
# COMPACT_ATOMS: atom_id res chain seq x y z
N MET A 1 8.13 9.54 14.29
CA MET A 1 7.03 9.17 15.23
C MET A 1 6.28 7.94 14.74
N CYS A 2 5.88 7.89 13.48
CA CYS A 2 5.25 6.71 12.87
C CYS A 2 6.13 5.45 12.91
N ASP A 3 7.46 5.55 12.81
CA ASP A 3 8.35 4.37 12.90
C ASP A 3 8.33 3.75 14.30
N VAL A 4 8.39 4.58 15.34
CA VAL A 4 8.29 4.12 16.74
C VAL A 4 6.92 3.50 16.99
N ALA A 5 5.85 4.15 16.52
CA ALA A 5 4.50 3.60 16.63
C ALA A 5 4.35 2.30 15.83
N SER A 6 4.99 2.17 14.67
CA SER A 6 4.98 0.94 13.88
C SER A 6 5.70 -0.19 14.60
N GLU A 7 6.80 0.09 15.30
CA GLU A 7 7.52 -0.92 16.06
C GLU A 7 6.72 -1.36 17.29
N VAL A 8 6.06 -0.42 17.98
CA VAL A 8 5.08 -0.73 19.04
C VAL A 8 3.95 -1.61 18.48
N ALA A 9 3.41 -1.27 17.31
CA ALA A 9 2.36 -2.04 16.67
C ALA A 9 2.77 -3.48 16.33
N LYS A 10 4.02 -3.70 15.89
CA LYS A 10 4.56 -5.05 15.66
C LYS A 10 4.66 -5.84 16.96
N ASN A 11 5.11 -5.21 18.04
CA ASN A 11 5.24 -5.84 19.35
C ASN A 11 3.88 -6.19 20.00
N HIS A 12 2.78 -5.65 19.47
CA HIS A 12 1.41 -5.94 19.92
C HIS A 12 0.69 -6.97 19.03
N LEU A 13 1.38 -7.62 18.11
CA LEU A 13 0.86 -8.78 17.39
C LEU A 13 0.88 -9.99 18.33
N ASP A 14 -0.28 -10.64 18.52
CA ASP A 14 -0.35 -11.93 19.22
C ASP A 14 0.23 -13.06 18.36
N ASP A 15 0.35 -14.26 18.94
CA ASP A 15 0.89 -15.45 18.25
C ASP A 15 0.06 -15.83 16.99
N ASP A 16 -1.20 -15.38 16.91
CA ASP A 16 -2.10 -15.57 15.78
C ASP A 16 -2.04 -14.41 14.76
N GLY A 17 -1.14 -13.44 14.96
CA GLY A 17 -0.93 -12.27 14.09
C GLY A 17 -1.98 -11.16 14.23
N ASN A 18 -2.89 -11.23 15.21
CA ASN A 18 -3.85 -10.16 15.46
C ASN A 18 -3.18 -9.04 16.24
N ASN A 19 -3.36 -7.81 15.75
CA ASN A 19 -2.95 -6.65 16.51
C ASN A 19 -3.90 -6.41 17.67
N SER A 20 -3.35 -6.47 18.88
CA SER A 20 -4.07 -6.23 20.13
C SER A 20 -4.14 -4.74 20.49
N TRP A 21 -3.60 -3.84 19.66
CA TRP A 21 -3.56 -2.39 19.88
C TRP A 21 -4.81 -1.70 19.29
N PRO A 22 -5.86 -1.44 20.08
CA PRO A 22 -7.14 -0.96 19.56
C PRO A 22 -7.06 0.48 19.06
N GLU A 23 -6.18 1.30 19.63
CA GLU A 23 -5.98 2.70 19.25
C GLU A 23 -5.41 2.82 17.84
N LEU A 24 -4.53 1.91 17.43
CA LEU A 24 -4.00 1.89 16.06
C LEU A 24 -5.08 1.59 15.04
N LEU A 25 -5.92 0.58 15.32
CA LEU A 25 -7.05 0.27 14.45
C LEU A 25 -8.04 1.44 14.39
N ASN A 26 -8.36 2.06 15.52
CA ASN A 26 -9.22 3.23 15.59
C ASN A 26 -8.62 4.43 14.81
N PHE A 27 -7.31 4.64 14.89
CA PHE A 27 -6.61 5.66 14.12
C PHE A 27 -6.72 5.40 12.62
N LEU A 28 -6.42 4.18 12.15
CA LEU A 28 -6.54 3.81 10.75
C LEU A 28 -7.99 3.99 10.23
N PHE A 29 -8.98 3.73 11.07
CA PHE A 29 -10.38 3.98 10.76
C PHE A 29 -10.74 5.46 10.64
N GLN A 30 -10.23 6.30 11.54
CA GLN A 30 -10.42 7.74 11.43
C GLN A 30 -9.78 8.28 10.14
N CYS A 31 -8.59 7.79 9.79
CA CYS A 31 -7.93 8.10 8.53
C CYS A 31 -8.74 7.64 7.31
N ALA A 32 -9.48 6.52 7.37
CA ALA A 32 -10.31 6.09 6.24
C ALA A 32 -11.58 6.93 6.05
N ASN A 33 -12.12 7.51 7.14
CA ASN A 33 -13.38 8.25 7.11
C ASN A 33 -13.21 9.76 6.86
N PHE A 34 -12.24 10.42 7.53
CA PHE A 34 -12.02 11.87 7.44
C PHE A 34 -10.52 12.24 7.45
N PRO A 35 -9.75 11.85 6.43
CA PRO A 35 -8.31 12.11 6.46
C PRO A 35 -7.96 13.56 6.07
N SER A 36 -7.24 14.27 6.95
CA SER A 36 -6.31 15.32 6.50
C SER A 36 -5.13 14.68 5.76
N ASN A 37 -4.37 15.45 4.96
CA ASN A 37 -3.20 14.91 4.26
C ASN A 37 -2.18 14.32 5.24
N ASP A 38 -1.93 14.97 6.38
CA ASP A 38 -1.02 14.48 7.43
C ASP A 38 -1.48 13.15 8.05
N MET A 39 -2.81 12.97 8.19
CA MET A 39 -3.40 11.72 8.67
C MET A 39 -3.26 10.59 7.66
N LYS A 40 -3.44 10.86 6.36
CA LYS A 40 -3.15 9.87 5.29
C LYS A 40 -1.69 9.46 5.37
N ASP A 41 -0.81 10.45 5.43
CA ASP A 41 0.64 10.25 5.44
C ASP A 41 1.06 9.31 6.58
N SER A 42 0.57 9.59 7.79
CA SER A 42 0.85 8.79 8.97
C SER A 42 0.29 7.36 8.87
N ALA A 43 -0.94 7.21 8.40
CA ALA A 43 -1.57 5.89 8.22
C ALA A 43 -0.86 5.04 7.16
N LEU A 44 -0.44 5.65 6.04
CA LEU A 44 0.29 4.97 4.97
C LEU A 44 1.65 4.49 5.43
N ILE A 45 2.38 5.29 6.23
CA ILE A 45 3.66 4.88 6.82
C ILE A 45 3.46 3.68 7.75
N MET A 46 2.45 3.73 8.63
CA MET A 46 2.12 2.60 9.51
C MET A 46 1.79 1.32 8.75
N LEU A 47 0.98 1.41 7.69
CA LEU A 47 0.62 0.25 6.86
C LEU A 47 1.80 -0.29 6.06
N THR A 48 2.73 0.58 5.65
CA THR A 48 3.97 0.16 4.98
C THR A 48 4.87 -0.59 5.96
N ASN A 49 4.99 -0.11 7.21
CA ASN A 49 5.85 -0.73 8.21
C ASN A 49 5.24 -2.00 8.84
N VAL A 50 3.91 -2.09 8.89
CA VAL A 50 3.16 -3.18 9.53
C VAL A 50 1.96 -3.60 8.64
N PRO A 51 2.21 -4.22 7.48
CA PRO A 51 1.13 -4.61 6.57
C PRO A 51 0.16 -5.65 7.16
N GLY A 52 0.63 -6.42 8.16
CA GLY A 52 -0.14 -7.42 8.91
C GLY A 52 -0.91 -6.87 10.11
N VAL A 53 -1.02 -5.54 10.27
CA VAL A 53 -1.68 -4.89 11.43
C VAL A 53 -3.12 -5.37 11.69
N PHE A 54 -3.77 -6.00 10.73
CA PHE A 54 -5.15 -6.48 10.87
C PHE A 54 -5.28 -7.95 11.25
N GLY A 55 -4.19 -8.73 11.22
CA GLY A 55 -4.19 -10.17 11.47
C GLY A 55 -5.32 -10.92 10.76
N ASN A 56 -5.98 -11.83 11.49
CA ASN A 56 -7.06 -12.65 10.95
C ASN A 56 -8.38 -11.86 10.72
N LYS A 57 -8.45 -10.60 11.15
CA LYS A 57 -9.62 -9.73 10.98
C LYS A 57 -9.56 -8.92 9.68
N GLN A 58 -8.51 -9.09 8.88
CA GLN A 58 -8.26 -8.30 7.68
C GLN A 58 -9.45 -8.24 6.72
N SER A 59 -10.13 -9.36 6.46
CA SER A 59 -11.29 -9.40 5.54
C SER A 59 -12.38 -8.39 5.91
N ARG A 60 -12.55 -8.09 7.20
CA ARG A 60 -13.51 -7.09 7.68
C ARG A 60 -13.09 -5.65 7.36
N TYR A 61 -11.79 -5.42 7.25
CA TYR A 61 -11.20 -4.09 7.08
C TYR A 61 -10.78 -3.77 5.64
N LEU A 62 -10.79 -4.75 4.73
CA LEU A 62 -10.38 -4.58 3.33
C LEU A 62 -11.05 -3.39 2.64
N VAL A 63 -12.35 -3.19 2.86
CA VAL A 63 -13.09 -2.06 2.26
C VAL A 63 -12.56 -0.71 2.76
N ALA A 64 -12.32 -0.57 4.07
CA ALA A 64 -11.82 0.66 4.65
C ALA A 64 -10.36 0.94 4.23
N ILE A 65 -9.52 -0.10 4.16
CA ILE A 65 -8.14 -0.01 3.68
C ILE A 65 -8.11 0.43 2.22
N LYS A 66 -8.96 -0.18 1.38
CA LYS A 66 -9.10 0.19 -0.02
C LYS A 66 -9.54 1.64 -0.17
N GLN A 67 -10.52 2.08 0.62
CA GLN A 67 -10.96 3.47 0.62
C GLN A 67 -9.83 4.44 0.99
N LEU A 68 -9.03 4.12 2.02
CA LEU A 68 -7.86 4.92 2.40
C LEU A 68 -6.86 5.00 1.23
N PHE A 69 -6.52 3.86 0.60
CA PHE A 69 -5.62 3.84 -0.55
C PHE A 69 -6.16 4.62 -1.75
N GLN A 70 -7.45 4.47 -2.08
CA GLN A 70 -8.12 5.24 -3.14
C GLN A 70 -8.10 6.74 -2.87
N GLN A 71 -8.38 7.17 -1.64
CA GLN A 71 -8.36 8.59 -1.28
C GLN A 71 -6.94 9.17 -1.23
N SER A 72 -5.93 8.32 -1.02
CA SER A 72 -4.53 8.73 -0.93
C SER A 72 -3.85 8.76 -2.29
N ILE A 73 -4.19 7.85 -3.20
CA ILE A 73 -3.63 7.83 -4.55
C ILE A 73 -4.19 8.93 -5.46
N ASN A 74 -5.36 9.49 -5.12
CA ASN A 74 -6.04 10.52 -5.91
C ASN A 74 -5.88 11.94 -5.34
N VAL A 75 -5.13 12.12 -4.25
CA VAL A 75 -4.87 13.46 -3.69
C VAL A 75 -3.86 14.21 -4.58
N PRO A 76 -3.98 15.54 -4.76
CA PRO A 76 -3.00 16.35 -5.49
C PRO A 76 -1.73 16.63 -4.65
N ASP A 77 -1.13 15.59 -4.08
CA ASP A 77 0.11 15.63 -3.31
C ASP A 77 0.97 14.42 -3.68
N SER A 78 2.06 14.66 -4.42
CA SER A 78 2.95 13.61 -4.92
C SER A 78 3.54 12.75 -3.80
N ASN A 79 3.87 13.36 -2.66
CA ASN A 79 4.48 12.65 -1.54
C ASN A 79 3.52 11.63 -0.93
N VAL A 80 2.25 12.04 -0.73
CA VAL A 80 1.19 11.15 -0.25
C VAL A 80 0.87 10.07 -1.28
N GLN A 81 0.84 10.43 -2.57
CA GLN A 81 0.63 9.47 -3.66
C GLN A 81 1.71 8.38 -3.71
N VAL A 82 2.98 8.76 -3.62
CA VAL A 82 4.11 7.82 -3.60
C VAL A 82 4.02 6.90 -2.38
N LYS A 83 3.74 7.42 -1.19
CA LYS A 83 3.54 6.59 0.01
C LYS A 83 2.33 5.67 -0.11
N ALA A 84 1.26 6.11 -0.79
CA ALA A 84 0.10 5.28 -1.05
C ALA A 84 0.47 4.08 -1.92
N VAL A 85 1.21 4.31 -3.01
CA VAL A 85 1.71 3.22 -3.87
C VAL A 85 2.64 2.30 -3.07
N LYS A 86 3.58 2.83 -2.28
CA LYS A 86 4.45 2.03 -1.40
C LYS A 86 3.63 1.11 -0.47
N ALA A 87 2.64 1.68 0.23
CA ALA A 87 1.79 0.94 1.15
C ALA A 87 0.96 -0.14 0.43
N ILE A 88 0.39 0.15 -0.73
CA ILE A 88 -0.35 -0.84 -1.53
C ILE A 88 0.57 -1.99 -1.94
N CYS A 89 1.76 -1.70 -2.48
CA CYS A 89 2.71 -2.72 -2.89
C CYS A 89 3.09 -3.64 -1.71
N VAL A 90 3.49 -3.07 -0.57
CA VAL A 90 3.87 -3.84 0.61
C VAL A 90 2.71 -4.66 1.16
N PHE A 91 1.49 -4.11 1.15
CA PHE A 91 0.30 -4.83 1.56
C PHE A 91 -0.01 -6.02 0.64
N ILE A 92 0.09 -5.86 -0.68
CA ILE A 92 -0.10 -6.97 -1.63
C ILE A 92 1.00 -8.03 -1.49
N LEU A 93 2.26 -7.62 -1.29
CA LEU A 93 3.38 -8.53 -1.07
C LEU A 93 3.24 -9.33 0.23
N HIS A 94 2.66 -8.73 1.28
CA HIS A 94 2.37 -9.45 2.53
C HIS A 94 1.29 -10.53 2.34
N HIS A 95 0.38 -10.33 1.36
CA HIS A 95 -0.72 -11.24 1.04
C HIS A 95 -0.56 -11.87 -0.36
N ASP A 96 0.67 -12.17 -0.76
CA ASP A 96 1.04 -12.67 -2.09
C ASP A 96 0.35 -13.99 -2.47
N ARG A 97 -0.07 -14.78 -1.49
CA ARG A 97 -0.81 -16.03 -1.66
C ARG A 97 -2.33 -15.88 -1.61
N VAL A 98 -2.87 -14.70 -1.31
CA VAL A 98 -4.32 -14.49 -1.14
C VAL A 98 -4.90 -13.78 -2.36
N THR A 99 -5.36 -14.57 -3.34
CA THR A 99 -5.87 -14.04 -4.63
C THR A 99 -7.07 -13.11 -4.49
N GLU A 100 -7.95 -13.35 -3.51
CA GLU A 100 -9.13 -12.50 -3.29
C GLU A 100 -8.74 -11.08 -2.85
N ILE A 101 -7.67 -10.96 -2.06
CA ILE A 101 -7.08 -9.66 -1.69
C ILE A 101 -6.53 -9.00 -2.95
N GLN A 102 -5.71 -9.70 -3.74
CA GLN A 102 -5.14 -9.12 -4.97
C GLN A 102 -6.22 -8.58 -5.89
N LYS A 103 -7.25 -9.39 -6.20
CA LYS A 103 -8.39 -8.98 -7.01
C LYS A 103 -9.06 -7.70 -6.47
N HIS A 104 -9.22 -7.61 -5.16
CA HIS A 104 -9.88 -6.48 -4.51
C HIS A 104 -9.20 -5.13 -4.77
N PHE A 105 -7.88 -5.10 -5.00
CA PHE A 105 -7.11 -3.86 -5.24
C PHE A 105 -6.70 -3.66 -6.71
N THR A 106 -7.08 -4.56 -7.63
CA THR A 106 -6.64 -4.48 -9.05
C THR A 106 -7.09 -3.20 -9.76
N ASP A 107 -8.20 -2.60 -9.34
CA ASP A 107 -8.70 -1.32 -9.85
C ASP A 107 -7.82 -0.11 -9.48
N LEU A 108 -6.92 -0.25 -8.49
CA LEU A 108 -5.97 0.80 -8.13
C LEU A 108 -4.75 0.80 -9.04
N LEU A 109 -4.48 -0.31 -9.71
CA LEU A 109 -3.25 -0.55 -10.45
C LEU A 109 -3.00 0.49 -11.57
N PRO A 110 -3.98 0.97 -12.35
CA PRO A 110 -3.74 2.00 -13.35
C PRO A 110 -3.20 3.31 -12.73
N ASN A 111 -3.75 3.72 -11.59
CA ASN A 111 -3.28 4.91 -10.88
C ASN A 111 -1.89 4.67 -10.26
N MET A 112 -1.61 3.46 -9.78
CA MET A 112 -0.28 3.09 -9.32
C MET A 112 0.74 3.23 -10.46
N MET A 113 0.44 2.69 -11.65
CA MET A 113 1.34 2.78 -12.80
C MET A 113 1.61 4.23 -13.23
N ARG A 114 0.59 5.09 -13.20
CA ARG A 114 0.76 6.53 -13.46
C ARG A 114 1.79 7.15 -12.51
N ILE A 115 1.65 6.93 -11.20
CA ILE A 115 2.53 7.51 -10.18
C ILE A 115 3.94 6.91 -10.24
N ILE A 116 4.06 5.61 -10.50
CA ILE A 116 5.37 4.96 -10.69
C ILE A 116 6.12 5.60 -11.86
N ASN A 117 5.42 5.83 -12.98
CA ASN A 117 6.01 6.46 -14.15
C ASN A 117 6.37 7.95 -13.91
N GLU A 118 5.52 8.70 -13.20
CA GLU A 118 5.81 10.09 -12.81
C GLU A 118 7.04 10.18 -11.90
N SER A 119 7.12 9.31 -10.88
CA SER A 119 8.25 9.24 -9.94
C SER A 119 9.55 8.84 -10.65
N LEU A 120 9.47 7.98 -11.67
CA LEU A 120 10.59 7.58 -12.49
C LEU A 120 11.11 8.73 -13.37
N ILE A 121 10.22 9.50 -14.00
CA ILE A 121 10.58 10.68 -14.79
C ILE A 121 11.20 11.78 -13.91
N ALA A 122 10.74 11.90 -12.67
CA ALA A 122 11.26 12.88 -11.73
C ALA A 122 12.65 12.50 -11.15
N GLU A 123 13.16 11.30 -11.44
CA GLU A 123 14.44 10.76 -10.95
C GLU A 123 14.59 10.82 -9.41
N GLU A 124 13.48 10.76 -8.66
CA GLU A 124 13.48 10.99 -7.22
C GLU A 124 13.97 9.78 -6.40
N ASP A 125 13.45 8.57 -6.68
CA ASP A 125 13.70 7.36 -5.88
C ASP A 125 13.36 6.09 -6.69
N ASP A 126 14.23 5.07 -6.64
CA ASP A 126 14.02 3.76 -7.29
C ASP A 126 13.16 2.79 -6.46
N CYS A 127 12.73 3.20 -5.26
CA CYS A 127 11.95 2.37 -4.33
C CYS A 127 10.66 1.82 -4.95
N LEU A 128 9.92 2.62 -5.72
CA LEU A 128 8.69 2.17 -6.37
C LEU A 128 8.97 1.10 -7.44
N ILE A 129 10.07 1.23 -8.17
CA ILE A 129 10.50 0.24 -9.16
C ILE A 129 10.91 -1.07 -8.47
N LYS A 130 11.67 -0.99 -7.37
CA LYS A 130 12.03 -2.17 -6.56
C LYS A 130 10.78 -2.90 -6.05
N LEU A 131 9.77 -2.17 -5.59
CA LEU A 131 8.50 -2.75 -5.16
C LEU A 131 7.72 -3.37 -6.33
N LEU A 132 7.74 -2.75 -7.51
CA LEU A 132 7.13 -3.30 -8.72
C LEU A 132 7.79 -4.62 -9.14
N VAL A 133 9.13 -4.70 -9.07
CA VAL A 133 9.87 -5.95 -9.29
C VAL A 133 9.44 -7.02 -8.28
N GLY A 134 9.39 -6.68 -6.99
CA GLY A 134 8.90 -7.60 -5.97
C GLY A 134 7.48 -8.11 -6.24
N LEU A 135 6.58 -7.26 -6.74
CA LEU A 135 5.24 -7.66 -7.15
C LEU A 135 5.26 -8.60 -8.35
N ALA A 136 6.13 -8.37 -9.33
CA ALA A 136 6.28 -9.27 -10.47
C ALA A 136 6.79 -10.65 -10.06
N GLU A 137 7.69 -10.72 -9.07
CA GLU A 137 8.23 -11.98 -8.55
C GLU A 137 7.21 -12.76 -7.71
N LYS A 138 6.51 -12.09 -6.79
CA LYS A 138 5.66 -12.77 -5.78
C LYS A 138 4.17 -12.75 -6.08
N ALA A 139 3.68 -11.71 -6.73
CA ALA A 139 2.26 -11.51 -7.03
C ALA A 139 1.99 -11.14 -8.50
N PRO A 140 2.52 -11.89 -9.50
CA PRO A 140 2.40 -11.54 -10.92
C PRO A 140 0.94 -11.50 -11.40
N VAL A 141 0.04 -12.23 -10.74
CA VAL A 141 -1.39 -12.23 -11.06
C VAL A 141 -2.01 -10.85 -10.84
N PHE A 142 -1.56 -10.11 -9.82
CA PHE A 142 -2.01 -8.75 -9.54
C PHE A 142 -1.69 -7.79 -10.69
N LEU A 143 -0.54 -7.96 -11.34
CA LEU A 143 -0.05 -7.09 -12.41
C LEU A 143 -0.68 -7.35 -13.79
N ARG A 144 -1.44 -8.44 -13.95
CA ARG A 144 -1.91 -8.92 -15.28
C ARG A 144 -2.65 -7.86 -16.09
N SER A 145 -3.49 -7.05 -15.47
CA SER A 145 -4.30 -6.05 -16.17
C SER A 145 -3.49 -4.85 -16.70
N GLN A 146 -2.24 -4.69 -16.26
CA GLN A 146 -1.36 -3.59 -16.65
C GLN A 146 -0.02 -4.08 -17.23
N LEU A 147 0.09 -5.37 -17.57
CA LEU A 147 1.34 -5.96 -18.06
C LEU A 147 1.87 -5.21 -19.29
N SER A 148 1.00 -4.87 -20.25
CA SER A 148 1.39 -4.09 -21.43
C SER A 148 1.98 -2.72 -21.05
N ASN A 149 1.35 -2.02 -20.10
CA ASN A 149 1.81 -0.72 -19.63
C ASN A 149 3.15 -0.83 -18.89
N ILE A 150 3.36 -1.89 -18.12
CA ILE A 150 4.62 -2.15 -17.42
C ILE A 150 5.74 -2.40 -18.44
N VAL A 151 5.50 -3.23 -19.46
CA VAL A 151 6.50 -3.51 -20.51
C VAL A 151 6.84 -2.24 -21.28
N GLU A 152 5.84 -1.45 -21.66
CA GLU A 152 6.06 -0.17 -22.35
C GLU A 152 6.86 0.82 -21.48
N MET A 153 6.55 0.91 -20.19
CA MET A 153 7.30 1.73 -19.24
C MET A 153 8.76 1.28 -19.16
N CYS A 154 9.03 -0.02 -19.04
CA CYS A 154 10.40 -0.55 -18.99
C CYS A 154 11.19 -0.25 -20.28
N LEU A 155 10.55 -0.27 -21.44
CA LEU A 155 11.19 0.05 -22.72
C LEU A 155 11.56 1.53 -22.86
N ARG A 156 10.87 2.45 -22.17
CA ARG A 156 11.19 3.89 -22.19
C ARG A 156 12.37 4.28 -21.31
N VAL A 157 12.77 3.40 -20.40
CA VAL A 157 13.84 3.63 -19.41
C VAL A 157 15.19 3.15 -19.93
N ILE A 158 15.20 2.27 -20.93
CA ILE A 158 16.39 1.77 -21.63
C ILE A 158 16.76 2.75 -22.75
#